data_AF-A0A928L004-F1
#
_entry.id   AF-A0A928L004-F1
#
_cell.length_a   1.000
_cell.length_b   1.000
_cell.length_c   1.000
_cell.angle_alpha   90.00
_cell.angle_beta   90.00
_cell.angle_gamma   90.00
#
_symmetry.space_group_name_H-M   'P 1'
#
loop_
_entity.id
_entity.type
_entity.pdbx_description
1 polymer ?
#
loop_
_entity_poly.entity_id
_entity_poly.type
_entity_poly.pdbx_seq_one_letter_code
_entity_poly.pdbx_strand_id
1 'polypeptide(L)'
;MMTAIKREKTVTEKTNYMEVLGANRVVYRVTSSKKFYGDKEYVTYGVEAEMKIGPVKFLEKIDDFSDDVKQAVGFAELLVNNNIKPALIYNAALCYLRKII
;
A
#
# COMPACT_ATOMS: atom_id res chain seq x y z
N MET A 1 -7.15 -12.54 34.35
CA MET A 1 -6.57 -11.20 34.10
C MET A 1 -6.71 -10.90 32.62
N MET A 2 -7.50 -9.90 32.24
CA MET A 2 -7.53 -9.40 30.85
C MET A 2 -6.35 -8.45 30.68
N THR A 3 -5.34 -8.86 29.91
CA THR A 3 -4.25 -7.98 29.51
C THR A 3 -4.81 -6.96 28.53
N ALA A 4 -5.01 -5.72 28.97
CA ALA A 4 -5.33 -4.63 28.07
C ALA A 4 -4.17 -4.46 27.09
N ILE A 5 -4.38 -4.80 25.82
CA ILE A 5 -3.45 -4.47 24.74
C ILE A 5 -3.40 -2.95 24.71
N LYS A 6 -2.31 -2.38 25.22
CA LYS A 6 -2.02 -0.95 25.16
C LYS A 6 -1.95 -0.62 23.67
N ARG A 7 -3.03 -0.03 23.11
CA ARG A 7 -3.05 0.46 21.74
C ARG A 7 -2.05 1.60 21.66
N GLU A 8 -0.83 1.25 21.26
CA GLU A 8 0.20 2.22 20.97
C GLU A 8 -0.30 3.13 19.87
N LYS A 9 -0.27 4.44 20.14
CA LYS A 9 -0.82 5.46 19.26
C LYS A 9 0.13 5.60 18.07
N THR A 10 -0.10 4.83 17.02
CA THR A 10 0.68 4.90 15.78
C THR A 10 0.37 6.22 15.09
N VAL A 11 1.19 7.24 15.33
CA VAL A 11 1.14 8.48 14.57
C VAL A 11 1.76 8.17 13.21
N THR A 12 0.91 7.91 12.22
CA THR A 12 1.33 7.62 10.85
C THR A 12 1.39 8.93 10.08
N GLU A 13 2.57 9.54 10.01
CA GLU A 13 2.82 10.55 8.98
C GLU A 13 2.99 9.80 7.65
N LYS A 14 2.08 10.05 6.71
CA LYS A 14 2.00 9.37 5.42
C LYS A 14 2.33 10.33 4.29
N THR A 15 3.28 9.97 3.44
CA THR A 15 3.72 10.77 2.29
C THR A 15 3.67 9.93 1.02
N ASN A 16 3.20 10.51 -0.09
CA ASN A 16 3.28 9.85 -1.39
C ASN A 16 4.73 9.84 -1.85
N TYR A 17 5.30 8.64 -1.99
CA TYR A 17 6.63 8.42 -2.53
C TYR A 17 6.60 8.43 -4.07
N MET A 18 5.58 7.79 -4.65
CA MET A 18 5.38 7.69 -6.09
C MET A 18 3.88 7.69 -6.40
N GLU A 19 3.49 8.30 -7.51
CA GLU A 19 2.13 8.26 -8.07
C GLU A 19 2.20 8.05 -9.58
N VAL A 20 1.46 7.07 -10.10
CA VAL A 20 1.43 6.71 -11.53
C VAL A 20 0.00 6.47 -11.98
N LEU A 21 -0.40 7.05 -13.11
CA LEU A 21 -1.68 6.76 -13.76
C LEU A 21 -1.51 5.61 -14.76
N GLY A 22 -2.19 4.50 -14.53
CA GLY A 22 -2.21 3.35 -15.44
C GLY A 22 -3.17 3.53 -16.63
N ALA A 23 -2.98 2.71 -17.66
CA ALA A 23 -3.80 2.74 -18.88
C ALA A 23 -5.29 2.40 -18.62
N ASN A 24 -5.57 1.64 -17.56
CA ASN A 24 -6.90 1.32 -17.08
C ASN A 24 -7.57 2.44 -16.25
N ARG A 25 -7.00 3.65 -16.22
CA ARG A 25 -7.48 4.81 -15.45
C ARG A 25 -7.48 4.59 -13.93
N VAL A 26 -6.60 3.72 -13.45
CA VAL A 26 -6.30 3.55 -12.02
C VAL A 26 -5.05 4.34 -11.69
N VAL A 27 -5.10 5.13 -10.62
CA VAL A 27 -3.94 5.80 -10.04
C VAL A 27 -3.35 4.88 -8.99
N TYR A 28 -2.10 4.48 -9.19
CA TYR A 28 -1.33 3.67 -8.26
C TYR A 28 -0.37 4.55 -7.47
N ARG A 29 -0.31 4.36 -6.15
CA ARG A 29 0.59 5.12 -5.29
C ARG A 29 1.46 4.19 -4.46
N VAL A 30 2.72 4.56 -4.31
CA VAL A 30 3.57 4.05 -3.23
C VAL A 30 3.65 5.13 -2.17
N THR A 31 3.44 4.76 -0.92
CA THR A 31 3.36 5.70 0.20
C THR A 31 4.38 5.33 1.26
N SER A 32 5.16 6.29 1.73
CA SER A 32 6.03 6.10 2.90
C SER A 32 5.27 6.50 4.16
N SER A 33 5.38 5.67 5.19
CA SER A 33 4.77 5.90 6.49
C SER A 33 5.82 5.70 7.57
N LYS A 34 5.81 6.56 8.60
CA LYS A 34 6.61 6.35 9.81
C LYS A 34 5.75 5.70 10.89
N LYS A 35 6.31 4.72 11.57
CA LYS A 35 5.70 4.02 12.71
C LYS A 35 6.60 4.07 13.92
N PHE A 36 5.99 4.25 15.08
CA PHE A 36 6.69 4.18 16.35
C PHE A 36 6.21 2.93 17.09
N TYR A 37 7.16 2.11 17.53
CA TYR A 37 6.93 1.00 18.45
C TYR A 37 7.88 1.16 19.63
N GLY A 38 7.35 1.55 20.79
CA GLY A 38 8.14 2.15 21.87
C GLY A 38 8.91 3.38 21.39
N ASP A 39 10.21 3.41 21.68
CA ASP A 39 11.13 4.50 21.29
C ASP A 39 11.81 4.27 19.93
N LYS A 40 11.39 3.24 19.17
CA LYS A 40 11.97 2.92 17.87
C LYS A 40 11.07 3.40 16.73
N GLU A 41 11.67 4.13 15.79
CA GLU A 41 11.05 4.55 14.53
C GLU A 41 11.31 3.50 13.44
N TYR A 42 10.26 3.14 12.70
CA TYR A 42 10.30 2.25 11.55
C TYR A 42 9.67 2.95 10.36
N VAL A 43 10.32 2.88 9.20
CA VAL A 43 9.74 3.31 7.94
C VAL A 43 9.12 2.09 7.26
N THR A 44 7.91 2.26 6.76
CA THR A 44 7.17 1.23 6.04
C THR A 44 6.57 1.84 4.78
N TYR A 45 6.49 1.04 3.74
CA TYR A 45 6.00 1.43 2.44
C TYR A 45 4.70 0.70 2.15
N GLY A 46 3.66 1.49 1.86
CA GLY A 46 2.35 1.02 1.46
C GLY A 46 2.10 1.22 -0.03
N VAL A 47 1.08 0.53 -0.55
CA VAL A 47 0.62 0.66 -1.94
C VAL A 47 -0.88 0.92 -1.97
N GLU A 48 -1.30 1.88 -2.79
CA GLU A 48 -2.70 2.22 -3.01
C GLU A 48 -3.07 2.11 -4.49
N ALA A 49 -4.32 1.77 -4.76
CA ALA A 49 -4.93 1.79 -6.09
C ALA A 49 -6.26 2.54 -6.02
N GLU A 50 -6.37 3.61 -6.80
CA GLU A 50 -7.55 4.48 -6.84
C GLU A 50 -8.15 4.53 -8.24
N MET A 51 -9.45 4.32 -8.36
CA MET A 51 -10.20 4.48 -9.60
C MET A 51 -11.40 5.40 -9.37
N LYS A 52 -11.63 6.33 -10.30
CA LYS A 52 -12.79 7.22 -10.27
C LYS A 52 -13.70 6.94 -11.46
N ILE A 53 -14.98 6.66 -11.19
CA ILE A 53 -16.02 6.48 -12.20
C ILE A 53 -17.15 7.46 -11.87
N GLY A 54 -17.16 8.61 -12.56
CA GLY A 54 -18.10 9.70 -12.28
C GLY A 54 -17.97 10.18 -10.82
N PRO A 55 -19.05 10.12 -10.01
CA PRO A 55 -19.01 10.50 -8.60
C PRO A 55 -18.41 9.39 -7.69
N VAL A 56 -18.28 8.16 -8.18
CA VAL A 56 -17.85 7.02 -7.38
C VAL A 56 -16.33 6.92 -7.37
N LYS A 57 -15.76 6.77 -6.17
CA LYS A 57 -14.33 6.52 -5.94
C LYS A 57 -14.15 5.12 -5.35
N PHE A 58 -13.31 4.32 -5.99
CA PHE A 58 -12.84 3.04 -5.48
C PHE A 58 -11.39 3.23 -5.04
N LEU A 59 -11.11 3.04 -3.76
CA LEU A 59 -9.77 3.15 -3.21
C LEU A 59 -9.50 1.91 -2.38
N GLU A 60 -8.45 1.19 -2.73
CA GLU A 60 -7.92 0.08 -1.93
C GLU A 60 -6.46 0.37 -1.60
N LYS A 61 -6.05 0.00 -0.40
CA LYS A 61 -4.71 0.30 0.11
C LYS A 61 -4.19 -0.81 1.02
N ILE A 62 -2.88 -1.03 0.94
CA ILE A 62 -2.11 -1.85 1.86
C ILE A 62 -1.10 -0.91 2.51
N ASP A 63 -1.39 -0.42 3.71
CA ASP A 63 -0.60 0.66 4.35
C ASP A 63 0.82 0.21 4.75
N ASP A 64 1.03 -1.10 4.99
CA ASP A 64 2.30 -1.68 5.44
C ASP A 64 2.72 -2.87 4.57
N PHE A 65 2.91 -2.61 3.29
CA PHE A 65 3.21 -3.67 2.33
C PHE A 65 4.63 -4.21 2.49
N SER A 66 5.63 -3.35 2.70
CA SER A 66 7.04 -3.75 2.87
C SER A 66 7.85 -2.69 3.61
N ASP A 67 8.94 -3.12 4.26
CA ASP A 67 10.01 -2.27 4.79
C ASP A 67 11.04 -1.86 3.72
N ASP A 68 11.02 -2.47 2.53
CA ASP A 68 11.86 -2.12 1.38
C ASP A 68 11.05 -1.36 0.31
N VAL A 69 11.45 -0.12 0.05
CA VAL A 69 10.84 0.71 -0.99
C VAL A 69 10.87 0.05 -2.37
N LYS A 70 11.92 -0.73 -2.69
CA LYS A 70 12.05 -1.41 -3.98
C LYS A 70 10.99 -2.49 -4.16
N GLN A 71 10.62 -3.19 -3.08
CA GLN A 71 9.55 -4.17 -3.11
C GLN A 71 8.19 -3.50 -3.33
N ALA A 72 7.91 -2.39 -2.64
CA ALA A 72 6.66 -1.64 -2.84
C ALA A 72 6.56 -1.03 -4.25
N VAL A 73 7.67 -0.49 -4.77
CA VAL A 73 7.75 0.02 -6.15
C VAL A 73 7.58 -1.11 -7.16
N GLY A 74 8.29 -2.23 -7.02
CA GLY A 74 8.16 -3.38 -7.93
C GLY A 74 6.74 -3.96 -7.94
N PHE A 75 6.06 -3.98 -6.79
CA PHE A 75 4.66 -4.35 -6.74
C PHE A 75 3.76 -3.33 -7.47
N ALA A 76 3.97 -2.02 -7.26
CA ALA A 76 3.22 -0.99 -7.98
C ALA A 76 3.42 -1.05 -9.50
N GLU A 77 4.65 -1.29 -9.98
CA GLU A 77 4.96 -1.52 -11.39
C GLU A 77 4.19 -2.71 -11.94
N LEU A 78 4.12 -3.81 -11.18
CA LEU A 78 3.32 -4.96 -11.55
C LEU A 78 1.83 -4.62 -11.69
N LEU A 79 1.27 -3.85 -10.76
CA LEU A 79 -0.12 -3.43 -10.81
C LEU A 79 -0.42 -2.60 -12.06
N VAL A 80 0.48 -1.66 -12.38
CA VAL A 80 0.41 -0.80 -13.57
C VAL A 80 0.47 -1.66 -14.85
N ASN A 81 1.49 -2.50 -14.97
CA ASN A 81 1.75 -3.31 -16.17
C ASN A 81 0.61 -4.30 -16.46
N ASN A 82 -0.06 -4.80 -15.42
CA ASN A 82 -1.15 -5.77 -15.54
C ASN A 82 -2.55 -5.13 -15.43
N ASN A 83 -2.65 -3.80 -15.41
CA ASN A 83 -3.91 -3.08 -15.32
C ASN A 83 -4.80 -3.55 -14.15
N ILE A 84 -4.20 -3.82 -12.99
CA ILE A 84 -4.89 -4.38 -11.83
C ILE A 84 -5.88 -3.36 -11.25
N LYS A 85 -7.15 -3.75 -11.12
CA LYS A 85 -8.19 -2.90 -10.51
C LYS A 85 -8.02 -2.83 -8.98
N PRO A 86 -8.47 -1.76 -8.31
CA PRO A 86 -8.36 -1.62 -6.85
C PRO A 86 -8.83 -2.86 -6.08
N ALA A 87 -9.99 -3.42 -6.43
CA ALA A 87 -10.58 -4.59 -5.78
C ALA A 87 -9.70 -5.86 -5.83
N LEU A 88 -8.66 -5.90 -6.66
CA LEU A 88 -7.77 -7.06 -6.83
C LEU A 88 -6.39 -6.85 -6.18
N ILE A 89 -6.14 -5.71 -5.52
CA ILE A 89 -4.79 -5.40 -4.98
C ILE A 89 -4.31 -6.45 -3.98
N TYR A 90 -5.17 -6.96 -3.10
CA TYR A 90 -4.80 -7.98 -2.12
C TYR A 90 -4.45 -9.33 -2.77
N ASN A 91 -5.22 -9.74 -3.79
CA ASN A 91 -4.92 -10.97 -4.53
C ASN A 91 -3.60 -10.84 -5.29
N ALA A 92 -3.36 -9.69 -5.93
CA ALA A 92 -2.10 -9.40 -6.60
C ALA A 92 -0.92 -9.40 -5.62
N ALA A 93 -1.09 -8.84 -4.42
CA ALA A 93 -0.08 -8.84 -3.37
C ALA A 93 0.27 -10.26 -2.93
N LEU A 94 -0.73 -11.13 -2.73
CA LEU A 94 -0.50 -12.54 -2.40
C LEU A 94 0.27 -13.28 -3.50
N CYS A 95 -0.03 -13.03 -4.78
CA CYS A 95 0.73 -13.60 -5.89
C CYS A 95 2.17 -13.09 -5.91
N TYR A 96 2.37 -11.79 -5.68
CA TYR A 96 3.68 -11.12 -5.72
C TYR A 96 4.60 -11.64 -4.62
N LEU A 97 4.09 -11.71 -3.39
CA LEU A 97 4.84 -12.21 -2.24
C LEU A 97 5.19 -13.69 -2.35
N ARG A 98 4.36 -14.48 -3.05
CA ARG A 98 4.65 -15.90 -3.33
C ARG A 98 5.62 -16.09 -4.51
N LYS A 99 5.99 -15.03 -5.23
CA LYS A 99 6.78 -15.09 -6.49
C LYS A 99 6.14 -15.99 -7.56
N ILE A 100 4.81 -16.08 -7.60
CA ILE A 100 4.07 -16.90 -8.59
C ILE A 100 3.63 -15.99 -9.74
N ILE A 101 4.58 -15.26 -10.32
CA ILE A 101 4.33 -14.29 -11.37
C ILE A 101 5.36 -14.47 -12.47
#